data_AF-A0A956VWL2-F1
#
_entry.id   AF-A0A956VWL2-F1
#
_cell.length_a   1.000
_cell.length_b   1.000
_cell.length_c   1.000
_cell.angle_alpha   90.00
_cell.angle_beta   90.00
_cell.angle_gamma   90.00
#
_symmetry.space_group_name_H-M   'P 1'
#
loop_
_entity.id
_entity.type
_entity.pdbx_description
1 polymer ?
#
loop_
_entity_poly.entity_id
_entity_poly.type
_entity_poly.pdbx_seq_one_letter_code
_entity_poly.pdbx_strand_id
1 'polypeptide(L)'
;GDLDALGELIRVGWERKRGMAAGVSTDRIDEWVSTALANGALGAKLTGAGGGGYLLAMAAEGQEERLRQAMLDEGLRPLDYRFDWSGARVLMNSEHRAAAVV
;
A
#
# COMPACT_ATOMS: atom_id res chain seq x y z
N GLY A 1 1.84 -18.50 8.05
CA GLY A 1 1.90 -17.33 8.95
C GLY A 1 0.48 -16.95 9.32
N ASP A 2 0.30 -16.15 10.37
CA ASP A 2 -1.01 -15.68 10.83
C ASP A 2 -1.40 -14.39 10.09
N LEU A 3 -2.35 -14.49 9.15
CA LEU A 3 -2.77 -13.36 8.32
C LEU A 3 -3.76 -12.43 9.04
N ASP A 4 -4.55 -12.96 9.97
CA ASP A 4 -5.50 -12.17 10.75
C ASP A 4 -4.74 -11.24 11.71
N ALA A 5 -3.73 -11.78 12.39
CA ALA A 5 -2.83 -10.98 13.22
C ALA A 5 -2.08 -9.91 12.39
N LEU A 6 -1.68 -10.24 11.15
CA LEU A 6 -1.05 -9.26 10.26
C LEU A 6 -2.01 -8.14 9.86
N GLY A 7 -3.26 -8.46 9.53
CA GLY A 7 -4.29 -7.48 9.22
C GLY A 7 -4.56 -6.54 10.40
N GLU A 8 -4.64 -7.10 11.61
CA GLU A 8 -4.77 -6.31 12.84
C GLU A 8 -3.57 -5.38 13.06
N LEU A 9 -2.35 -5.84 12.79
CA LEU A 9 -1.15 -4.98 12.84
C LEU A 9 -1.18 -3.86 11.79
N ILE A 10 -1.74 -4.11 10.60
CA ILE A 10 -1.96 -3.06 9.59
C ILE A 10 -2.91 -2.00 10.13
N ARG A 11 -4.03 -2.40 10.77
CA ARG A 11 -5.02 -1.50 11.36
C ARG A 11 -4.42 -0.65 12.47
N VAL A 12 -3.76 -1.28 13.46
CA VAL A 12 -3.09 -0.55 14.56
C VAL A 12 -2.00 0.38 14.02
N GLY A 13 -1.24 -0.06 13.01
CA GLY A 13 -0.25 0.76 12.35
C GLY A 13 -0.85 1.98 11.65
N TRP A 14 -2.04 1.87 11.07
CA TRP A 14 -2.77 2.99 10.49
C TRP A 14 -3.22 3.99 11.54
N GLU A 15 -3.81 3.52 12.63
CA GLU A 15 -4.26 4.38 13.75
C GLU A 15 -3.13 5.19 14.36
N ARG A 16 -1.93 4.61 14.45
CA ARG A 16 -0.74 5.35 14.87
C ARG A 16 -0.30 6.35 13.81
N LYS A 17 -0.20 5.93 12.55
CA LYS A 17 0.27 6.78 11.45
C LYS A 17 -0.61 8.02 11.28
N ARG A 18 -1.95 7.85 11.26
CA ARG A 18 -2.91 8.97 11.12
C ARG A 18 -2.80 10.00 12.24
N GLY A 19 -2.36 9.59 13.44
CA GLY A 19 -2.11 10.47 14.58
C GLY A 19 -0.77 11.21 14.55
N MET A 20 0.12 10.94 13.59
CA MET A 20 1.47 11.53 13.59
C MET A 20 1.52 12.98 13.10
N ALA A 21 0.67 13.35 12.14
CA ALA A 21 0.58 14.71 11.62
C ALA A 21 -0.77 14.94 10.93
N ALA A 22 -1.25 16.19 10.95
CA ALA A 22 -2.57 16.56 10.40
C ALA A 22 -2.72 16.24 8.90
N GLY A 23 -1.62 16.28 8.12
CA GLY A 23 -1.65 15.99 6.68
C GLY A 23 -1.61 14.50 6.32
N VAL A 24 -1.58 13.59 7.29
CA VAL A 24 -1.44 12.15 7.00
C VAL A 24 -2.72 11.57 6.40
N SER A 25 -3.89 12.00 6.90
CA SER A 25 -5.19 11.54 6.46
C SER A 25 -6.11 12.72 6.14
N THR A 26 -7.24 12.41 5.51
CA THR A 26 -8.37 13.31 5.29
C THR A 26 -9.65 12.53 5.58
N ASP A 27 -10.78 13.22 5.75
CA ASP A 27 -12.07 12.57 5.96
C ASP A 27 -12.36 11.50 4.90
N ARG A 28 -12.02 11.80 3.63
CA ARG A 28 -12.16 10.84 2.52
C ARG A 28 -11.29 9.59 2.68
N ILE A 29 -10.05 9.74 3.14
CA ILE A 29 -9.14 8.60 3.35
C ILE A 29 -9.65 7.74 4.52
N ASP A 30 -10.14 8.40 5.58
CA ASP A 30 -10.69 7.70 6.74
C ASP A 30 -11.99 6.97 6.38
N GLU A 31 -12.83 7.55 5.53
CA GLU A 31 -14.00 6.89 4.92
C GLU A 31 -13.58 5.63 4.14
N TRP A 32 -12.60 5.71 3.24
CA TRP A 32 -12.14 4.54 2.50
C TRP A 32 -11.60 3.42 3.38
N VAL A 33 -10.85 3.76 4.44
CA VAL A 33 -10.37 2.76 5.40
C VAL A 33 -11.56 2.12 6.13
N SER A 34 -12.56 2.92 6.53
CA SER A 34 -13.77 2.40 7.17
C SER A 34 -14.58 1.50 6.23
N THR A 35 -14.80 1.92 4.98
CA THR A 35 -15.48 1.13 3.94
C THR A 35 -14.74 -0.18 3.69
N ALA A 36 -13.41 -0.17 3.65
CA ALA A 36 -12.62 -1.40 3.47
C ALA A 36 -12.85 -2.39 4.62
N LEU A 37 -12.76 -1.92 5.87
CA LEU A 37 -12.96 -2.75 7.07
C LEU A 37 -14.39 -3.31 7.11
N ALA A 38 -15.41 -2.49 6.82
CA ALA A 38 -16.80 -2.92 6.77
C ALA A 38 -17.09 -3.96 5.69
N ASN A 39 -16.29 -3.98 4.61
CA ASN A 39 -16.48 -4.87 3.46
C ASN A 39 -15.51 -6.06 3.42
N GLY A 40 -14.88 -6.39 4.54
CA GLY A 40 -14.13 -7.65 4.70
C GLY A 40 -12.61 -7.51 4.62
N ALA A 41 -12.07 -6.30 4.79
CA ALA A 41 -10.64 -6.16 5.07
C ALA A 41 -10.34 -6.54 6.52
N LEU A 42 -9.30 -7.36 6.73
CA LEU A 42 -8.65 -7.60 8.03
C LEU A 42 -7.92 -6.34 8.52
N GLY A 43 -7.42 -5.53 7.59
CA GLY A 43 -6.76 -4.26 7.88
C GLY A 43 -6.61 -3.41 6.63
N ALA A 44 -6.69 -2.08 6.78
CA ALA A 44 -6.48 -1.14 5.70
C ALA A 44 -5.70 0.09 6.17
N LYS A 45 -4.85 0.65 5.29
CA LYS A 45 -4.03 1.82 5.59
C LYS A 45 -3.63 2.57 4.32
N LEU A 46 -3.43 3.88 4.45
CA LEU A 46 -2.71 4.65 3.43
C LEU A 46 -1.20 4.38 3.55
N THR A 47 -0.54 4.19 2.42
CA THR A 47 0.92 4.00 2.32
C THR A 47 1.65 5.33 2.07
N GLY A 48 2.98 5.34 2.05
CA GLY A 48 3.76 6.58 1.82
C GLY A 48 3.67 7.62 2.95
N ALA A 49 3.86 8.90 2.63
CA ALA A 49 3.86 10.00 3.59
C ALA A 49 2.47 10.29 4.18
N GLY A 50 1.41 10.20 3.35
CA GLY A 50 0.06 10.60 3.73
C GLY A 50 -0.58 11.55 2.71
N GLY A 51 -1.85 11.91 2.92
CA GLY A 51 -2.57 12.91 2.11
C GLY A 51 -3.00 12.43 0.71
N GLY A 52 -2.64 11.22 0.31
CA GLY A 52 -3.02 10.61 -0.96
C GLY A 52 -2.12 9.45 -1.36
N GLY A 53 -2.23 9.01 -2.61
CA GLY A 53 -1.44 7.90 -3.16
C GLY A 53 -2.17 6.57 -3.08
N TYR A 54 -1.53 5.55 -2.51
CA TYR A 54 -2.02 4.18 -2.52
C TYR A 54 -2.60 3.75 -1.16
N LEU A 55 -3.82 3.24 -1.19
CA LEU A 55 -4.46 2.52 -0.09
C LEU A 55 -4.11 1.04 -0.19
N LEU A 56 -3.57 0.48 0.89
CA LEU A 56 -3.41 -0.96 1.07
C LEU A 56 -4.60 -1.48 1.87
N ALA A 57 -5.32 -2.46 1.35
CA ALA A 57 -6.36 -3.18 2.09
C ALA A 57 -6.13 -4.69 1.95
N MET A 58 -6.11 -5.39 3.08
CA MET A 58 -5.89 -6.84 3.16
C MET A 58 -7.23 -7.52 3.37
N ALA A 59 -7.75 -8.23 2.37
CA ALA A 59 -9.00 -8.98 2.48
C ALA A 59 -8.84 -10.18 3.43
N ALA A 60 -9.90 -10.48 4.17
CA ALA A 60 -10.07 -11.79 4.78
C ALA A 60 -10.34 -12.84 3.68
N GLU A 61 -10.03 -14.10 3.98
CA GLU A 61 -10.23 -15.20 3.05
C GLU A 61 -11.70 -15.26 2.56
N GLY A 62 -11.89 -15.28 1.24
CA GLY A 62 -13.20 -15.32 0.60
C GLY A 62 -13.95 -13.97 0.58
N GLN A 63 -13.34 -12.89 1.06
CA GLN A 63 -13.92 -11.54 1.03
C GLN A 63 -13.32 -10.64 -0.06
N GLU A 64 -12.42 -11.16 -0.89
CA GLU A 64 -11.65 -10.40 -1.87
C GLU A 64 -12.55 -9.65 -2.86
N GLU A 65 -13.56 -10.32 -3.40
CA GLU A 65 -14.45 -9.71 -4.40
C GLU A 65 -15.37 -8.67 -3.78
N ARG A 66 -15.88 -8.93 -2.56
CA ARG A 66 -16.71 -7.97 -1.83
C ARG A 66 -15.92 -6.70 -1.51
N LEU A 67 -14.70 -6.86 -0.99
CA LEU A 67 -13.80 -5.75 -0.72
C LEU A 67 -13.46 -4.99 -2.01
N ARG A 68 -13.12 -5.71 -3.08
CA ARG A 68 -12.80 -5.11 -4.39
C ARG A 68 -13.96 -4.26 -4.90
N GLN A 69 -15.18 -4.79 -4.90
CA GLN A 69 -16.35 -4.07 -5.40
C GLN A 69 -16.62 -2.82 -4.56
N ALA A 70 -16.57 -2.92 -3.23
CA ALA A 70 -16.76 -1.76 -2.35
C ALA A 70 -15.73 -0.65 -2.62
N MET A 71 -14.47 -1.00 -2.88
CA MET A 71 -13.44 -0.02 -3.22
C MET A 71 -13.62 0.60 -4.61
N LEU A 72 -14.14 -0.16 -5.58
CA LEU A 72 -14.48 0.37 -6.90
C LEU A 72 -15.65 1.37 -6.82
N ASP A 73 -16.65 1.08 -6.00
CA ASP A 73 -17.82 1.94 -5.79
C ASP A 73 -17.43 3.28 -5.14
N GLU A 74 -16.39 3.28 -4.30
CA GLU A 74 -15.73 4.47 -3.73
C GLU A 74 -14.86 5.24 -4.76
N GLY A 75 -14.74 4.73 -5.99
CA GLY A 75 -13.96 5.33 -7.07
C GLY A 75 -12.47 5.01 -7.05
N LEU A 76 -12.00 4.09 -6.20
CA LEU A 76 -10.61 3.63 -6.23
C LEU A 76 -10.40 2.66 -7.39
N ARG A 77 -9.14 2.52 -7.82
CA ARG A 77 -8.75 1.56 -8.85
C ARG A 77 -7.80 0.51 -8.25
N PRO A 78 -8.01 -0.78 -8.53
CA PRO A 78 -7.07 -1.81 -8.12
C PRO A 78 -5.73 -1.59 -8.84
N LEU A 79 -4.65 -1.84 -8.11
CA LEU A 79 -3.30 -1.87 -8.66
C LEU A 79 -2.79 -3.31 -8.59
N ASP A 80 -2.50 -3.90 -9.74
CA ASP A 80 -1.80 -5.19 -9.78
C ASP A 80 -0.33 -4.97 -9.41
N TYR A 81 0.15 -5.67 -8.39
CA TYR A 81 1.53 -5.59 -7.93
C TYR A 81 2.11 -6.98 -7.63
N ARG A 82 3.43 -7.04 -7.61
CA ARG A 82 4.21 -8.20 -7.15
C ARG A 82 5.37 -7.70 -6.31
N PHE A 83 5.80 -8.50 -5.34
CA PHE A 83 7.03 -8.21 -4.63
C PHE A 83 8.21 -8.34 -5.59
N ASP A 84 9.02 -7.29 -5.67
CA ASP A 84 10.34 -7.35 -6.26
C ASP A 84 11.36 -7.62 -5.15
N TRP A 85 12.18 -8.64 -5.38
CA TRP A 85 13.27 -9.01 -4.47
C TRP A 85 14.60 -8.41 -4.91
N SER A 86 14.61 -7.67 -6.03
CA SER A 86 15.76 -6.92 -6.50
C SER A 86 15.76 -5.49 -5.96
N GLY A 87 16.96 -4.98 -5.66
CA GLY A 87 17.17 -3.56 -5.44
C GLY A 87 17.40 -2.80 -6.74
N ALA A 88 17.95 -1.59 -6.63
CA ALA A 88 18.40 -0.82 -7.79
C ALA A 88 19.44 -1.61 -8.62
N ARG A 89 19.31 -1.59 -9.95
CA ARG A 89 20.22 -2.28 -10.87
C ARG A 89 20.75 -1.30 -11.93
N VAL A 90 22.05 -1.34 -12.16
CA VAL A 90 22.69 -0.66 -13.29
C VAL A 90 22.56 -1.56 -14.50
N LEU A 91 21.78 -1.15 -15.51
CA LEU A 91 21.57 -1.93 -16.73
C LEU A 91 22.73 -1.77 -17.73
N MET A 92 23.37 -0.60 -17.74
CA MET A 92 24.53 -0.32 -18.59
C MET A 92 25.43 0.69 -17.90
N ASN A 93 26.72 0.36 -17.82
CA ASN A 93 27.76 1.31 -17.46
C ASN A 93 28.65 1.52 -18.70
N SER A 94 28.49 2.66 -19.37
CA SER A 94 29.12 2.93 -20.66
C SER A 94 30.44 3.70 -20.53
N GLU A 95 31.17 3.53 -19.43
CA GLU A 95 32.50 4.12 -19.31
C GLU A 95 33.43 3.56 -20.38
N HIS A 96 33.73 4.39 -21.39
CA HIS A 96 34.82 4.17 -22.32
C HIS A 96 36.11 4.54 -21.60
N ARG A 97 36.76 3.57 -20.94
CA ARG A 97 38.17 3.74 -20.58
C ARG A 97 38.98 3.77 -21.86
N ALA A 98 39.28 4.96 -22.37
CA ALA A 98 40.41 5.12 -23.27
C ALA A 98 41.62 4.51 -22.57
N ALA A 99 42.20 3.47 -23.17
CA ALA A 99 43.42 2.87 -22.69
C ALA A 99 44.46 3.98 -22.51
N ALA A 100 44.92 4.19 -21.28
CA ALA A 100 46.12 4.96 -21.05
C ALA A 100 47.26 4.17 -21.70
N VAL A 101 47.68 4.62 -22.89
CA VAL A 101 48.93 4.22 -23.49
C VAL A 101 50.02 4.86 -22.62
N VAL A 102 50.74 4.01 -21.89
CA VAL A 102 52.06 4.32 -21.31
C VAL A 102 53.07 3.50 -22.08
#